data_AF-B0EIK3-F1
#
_entry.id   AF-B0EIK3-F1
#
_cell.length_a   1.000
_cell.length_b   1.000
_cell.length_c   1.000
_cell.angle_alpha   90.00
_cell.angle_beta   90.00
_cell.angle_gamma   90.00
#
_symmetry.space_group_name_H-M   'P 1'
#
loop_
_entity.id
_entity.type
_entity.pdbx_description
1 polymer ?
#
loop_
_entity_poly.entity_id
_entity_poly.type
_entity_poly.pdbx_seq_one_letter_code
_entity_poly.pdbx_strand_id
1 'polypeptide(L)'
;MITSMYFNDFNDFINLEIGVKRFQGNIERFHFNPIPLNEYSRKLFPNIETFHIYNKYNEIFKDGKIFKYVIWYDISYSIYLKEKGKCKNIEYIQNQIEIDIGIQYQ
;
A
#
# COMPACT_ATOMS: atom_id res chain seq x y z
N MET A 1 11.65 2.10 8.34
CA MET A 1 12.04 3.33 9.10
C MET A 1 10.78 4.16 9.36
N ILE A 2 10.54 4.62 10.59
CA ILE A 2 9.30 5.37 10.94
C ILE A 2 9.18 6.69 10.16
N THR A 3 10.30 7.38 9.93
CA THR A 3 10.30 8.70 9.27
C THR A 3 9.92 8.64 7.79
N SER A 4 10.03 7.48 7.13
CA SER A 4 9.61 7.31 5.73
C SER A 4 8.11 7.41 5.52
N MET A 5 7.31 7.40 6.58
CA MET A 5 5.86 7.65 6.50
C MET A 5 5.53 9.13 6.22
N TYR A 6 6.51 10.05 6.36
CA TYR A 6 6.35 11.48 6.07
C TYR A 6 6.89 11.89 4.70
N PHE A 7 7.36 10.92 3.90
CA PHE A 7 7.79 11.19 2.53
C PHE A 7 6.57 11.22 1.62
N ASN A 8 6.49 12.26 0.80
CA ASN A 8 5.36 12.44 -0.12
C ASN A 8 5.59 11.67 -1.40
N ASP A 9 6.84 11.68 -1.89
CA ASP A 9 7.19 11.14 -3.19
C ASP A 9 8.35 10.16 -3.12
N PHE A 10 8.43 9.31 -4.14
CA PHE A 10 9.52 8.38 -4.31
C PHE A 10 10.90 9.07 -4.36
N ASN A 11 10.97 10.29 -4.89
CA ASN A 11 12.21 11.06 -4.97
C ASN A 11 12.82 11.34 -3.59
N ASP A 12 12.00 11.48 -2.54
CA ASP A 12 12.50 11.69 -1.17
C ASP A 12 13.30 10.47 -0.69
N PHE A 13 12.86 9.26 -1.06
CA PHE A 13 13.56 8.02 -0.73
C PHE A 13 14.90 7.94 -1.45
N ILE A 14 14.94 8.27 -2.74
CA ILE A 14 16.19 8.29 -3.53
C ILE A 14 17.17 9.32 -3.00
N ASN A 15 16.69 10.54 -2.72
CA ASN A 15 17.52 11.61 -2.18
C ASN A 15 18.09 11.22 -0.81
N LEU A 16 17.33 10.51 0.03
CA LEU A 16 17.82 10.02 1.31
C LEU A 16 18.89 8.93 1.15
N GLU A 17 18.64 7.97 0.27
CA GLU A 17 19.52 6.83 0.00
C GLU A 17 20.88 7.29 -0.56
N ILE A 18 20.86 8.26 -1.49
CA ILE A 18 22.07 8.83 -2.10
C ILE A 18 22.72 9.88 -1.19
N GLY A 19 21.92 10.74 -0.56
CA GLY A 19 22.40 11.90 0.20
C GLY A 19 23.02 11.54 1.54
N VAL A 20 22.70 10.36 2.11
CA VAL A 20 23.23 9.95 3.41
C VAL A 20 23.66 8.48 3.38
N LYS A 21 24.99 8.25 3.43
CA LYS A 21 25.60 6.90 3.37
C LYS A 21 25.02 5.89 4.36
N ARG A 22 24.52 6.34 5.53
CA ARG A 22 23.91 5.47 6.54
C ARG A 22 22.58 4.83 6.09
N PHE A 23 21.93 5.41 5.08
CA PHE A 23 20.68 4.94 4.50
C PHE A 23 20.88 4.25 3.15
N GLN A 24 22.11 3.95 2.77
CA GLN A 24 22.37 3.12 1.59
C GLN A 24 21.81 1.71 1.81
N GLY A 25 21.07 1.19 0.84
CA GLY A 25 20.35 -0.09 0.94
C GLY A 25 19.09 -0.02 1.80
N ASN A 26 18.58 1.17 2.14
CA ASN A 26 17.43 1.29 3.05
C ASN A 26 16.11 0.89 2.36
N ILE A 27 15.94 1.21 1.08
CA ILE A 27 14.75 0.83 0.30
C ILE A 27 14.52 -0.69 0.30
N GLU A 28 15.59 -1.49 0.24
CA GLU A 28 15.50 -2.96 0.25
C GLU A 28 15.04 -3.53 1.59
N ARG A 29 15.12 -2.77 2.68
CA ARG A 29 14.75 -3.23 4.04
C ARG A 29 13.26 -3.11 4.33
N PHE A 30 12.48 -2.56 3.39
CA PHE A 30 11.04 -2.43 3.55
C PHE A 30 10.32 -3.73 3.17
N HIS A 31 9.62 -4.29 4.15
CA HIS A 31 8.70 -5.41 3.96
C HIS A 31 7.25 -4.96 3.71
N PHE A 32 7.00 -3.65 3.75
CA PHE A 32 5.74 -3.03 3.40
C PHE A 32 5.97 -1.72 2.63
N ASN A 33 5.05 -1.33 1.76
CA ASN A 33 5.19 -0.08 1.01
C ASN A 33 4.83 1.14 1.88
N PRO A 34 5.77 2.08 2.07
CA PRO A 34 5.54 3.29 2.87
C PRO A 34 4.64 4.31 2.16
N ILE A 35 4.61 4.29 0.83
CA ILE A 35 3.82 5.16 -0.03
C ILE A 35 3.08 4.34 -1.11
N PRO A 36 2.08 4.90 -1.79
CA PRO A 36 1.51 4.30 -3.00
C PRO A 36 2.62 3.96 -4.01
N LEU A 37 2.58 2.74 -4.57
CA LEU A 37 3.52 2.31 -5.58
C LEU A 37 2.85 2.23 -6.95
N ASN A 38 3.64 2.53 -7.97
CA ASN A 38 3.37 2.30 -9.39
C ASN A 38 4.36 1.27 -9.95
N GLU A 39 4.18 0.82 -11.19
CA GLU A 39 5.07 -0.16 -11.83
C GLU A 39 6.57 0.16 -11.73
N TYR A 40 6.94 1.44 -11.80
CA TYR A 40 8.34 1.87 -11.71
C TYR A 40 8.88 1.72 -10.28
N SER A 41 8.23 2.37 -9.31
CA SER A 41 8.64 2.35 -7.91
C SER A 41 8.56 0.95 -7.31
N ARG A 42 7.63 0.10 -7.78
CA ARG A 42 7.53 -1.31 -7.32
C ARG A 42 8.79 -2.11 -7.58
N LYS A 43 9.52 -1.86 -8.67
CA LYS A 43 10.79 -2.54 -8.97
C LYS A 43 11.89 -2.21 -7.97
N LEU A 44 11.79 -1.04 -7.34
CA LEU A 44 12.81 -0.52 -6.43
C LEU A 44 12.61 -1.06 -5.01
N PHE A 45 11.41 -1.52 -4.66
CA PHE A 45 11.13 -2.19 -3.38
C PHE A 45 11.00 -3.72 -3.55
N PRO A 46 12.11 -4.47 -3.63
CA PRO A 46 12.09 -5.89 -4.02
C PRO A 46 11.50 -6.84 -2.97
N ASN A 47 11.48 -6.42 -1.70
CA ASN A 47 11.21 -7.27 -0.53
C ASN A 47 9.84 -6.98 0.13
N ILE A 48 8.93 -6.34 -0.60
CA ILE A 48 7.57 -6.10 -0.07
C ILE A 48 6.80 -7.41 0.03
N GLU A 49 6.42 -7.73 1.26
CA GLU A 49 5.59 -8.89 1.61
C GLU A 49 4.16 -8.46 1.97
N THR A 50 4.02 -7.26 2.56
CA THR A 50 2.74 -6.64 2.94
C THR A 50 2.45 -5.42 2.07
N PHE A 51 1.39 -5.46 1.28
CA PHE A 51 1.03 -4.37 0.38
C PHE A 51 -0.12 -3.53 0.95
N HIS A 52 0.19 -2.29 1.29
CA HIS A 52 -0.74 -1.24 1.69
C HIS A 52 -1.37 -0.60 0.45
N ILE A 53 -2.69 -0.67 0.38
CA ILE A 53 -3.51 -0.07 -0.66
C ILE A 53 -4.11 1.20 -0.08
N TYR A 54 -3.57 2.35 -0.50
CA TYR A 54 -3.99 3.67 -0.04
C TYR A 54 -5.16 4.26 -0.84
N ASN A 55 -5.47 3.72 -2.02
CA ASN A 55 -6.59 4.16 -2.85
C ASN A 55 -7.17 2.96 -3.63
N LYS A 56 -8.49 2.92 -3.79
CA LYS A 56 -9.20 1.86 -4.54
C LYS A 56 -8.79 1.75 -6.02
N TYR A 57 -8.25 2.83 -6.59
CA TYR A 57 -7.80 2.86 -7.98
C TYR A 57 -6.32 2.52 -8.16
N ASN A 58 -5.58 2.27 -7.08
CA ASN A 58 -4.16 1.94 -7.18
C ASN A 58 -3.97 0.54 -7.78
N GLU A 59 -2.86 0.40 -8.50
CA GLU A 59 -2.43 -0.89 -9.05
C GLU A 59 -2.22 -1.91 -7.93
N ILE A 60 -2.73 -3.12 -8.17
CA ILE A 60 -2.51 -4.28 -7.31
C ILE A 60 -1.49 -5.17 -7.99
N PHE A 61 -0.31 -5.29 -7.39
CA PHE A 61 0.77 -6.11 -7.94
C PHE A 61 0.57 -7.58 -7.57
N LYS A 62 0.66 -8.47 -8.57
CA LYS A 62 0.57 -9.94 -8.40
C LYS A 62 1.87 -10.61 -8.85
N ASP A 63 2.98 -10.24 -8.24
CA ASP A 63 4.31 -10.75 -8.58
C ASP A 63 4.73 -11.97 -7.74
N GLY A 64 3.82 -12.53 -6.95
CA GLY A 64 4.05 -13.72 -6.13
C GLY A 64 4.87 -13.47 -4.84
N LYS A 65 5.33 -12.24 -4.62
CA LYS A 65 6.08 -11.85 -3.41
C LYS A 65 5.20 -11.29 -2.29
N ILE A 66 4.02 -10.77 -2.64
CA ILE A 66 3.09 -10.17 -1.70
C ILE A 66 2.18 -11.24 -1.11
N PHE A 67 2.30 -11.45 0.20
CA PHE A 67 1.51 -12.43 0.95
C PHE A 67 0.32 -11.80 1.68
N LYS A 68 0.37 -10.50 1.94
CA LYS A 68 -0.63 -9.79 2.73
C LYS A 68 -1.01 -8.47 2.07
N TYR A 69 -2.29 -8.16 2.09
CA TYR A 69 -2.83 -6.87 1.65
C TYR A 69 -3.45 -6.15 2.85
N VAL A 70 -3.24 -4.84 2.94
CA VAL A 70 -3.84 -3.98 3.97
C VAL A 70 -4.49 -2.80 3.25
N ILE A 71 -5.74 -2.52 3.56
CA ILE A 71 -6.51 -1.43 2.95
C ILE A 71 -6.48 -0.23 3.91
N TRP A 72 -6.10 0.93 3.40
CA TRP A 72 -6.00 2.19 4.16
C TRP A 72 -7.00 3.27 3.73
N TYR A 73 -7.88 2.97 2.77
CA TYR A 73 -8.94 3.87 2.33
C TYR A 73 -10.30 3.42 2.84
N ASP A 74 -11.26 4.34 2.81
CA ASP A 74 -12.63 4.08 3.27
C ASP A 74 -13.31 3.00 2.42
N ILE A 75 -13.82 1.98 3.10
CA ILE A 75 -14.59 0.89 2.49
C ILE A 75 -15.98 0.80 3.11
N SER A 76 -16.97 0.45 2.29
CA SER A 76 -18.32 0.20 2.79
C SER A 76 -18.36 -1.09 3.63
N TYR A 77 -19.28 -1.12 4.60
CA TYR A 77 -19.42 -2.27 5.51
C TYR A 77 -19.71 -3.59 4.77
N SER A 78 -20.46 -3.52 3.67
CA SER A 78 -20.76 -4.68 2.82
C SER A 78 -19.51 -5.30 2.19
N ILE A 79 -18.53 -4.48 1.80
CA ILE A 79 -17.24 -4.94 1.26
C ILE A 79 -16.40 -5.57 2.38
N TYR A 80 -16.37 -4.93 3.57
CA TYR A 80 -15.69 -5.48 4.73
C TYR A 80 -16.20 -6.88 5.11
N LEU A 81 -17.52 -7.08 5.12
CA LEU A 81 -18.11 -8.39 5.44
C LEU A 81 -17.71 -9.48 4.44
N LYS A 82 -17.54 -9.13 3.16
CA LYS A 82 -17.07 -10.05 2.11
C LYS A 82 -15.58 -10.38 2.25
N GLU A 83 -14.76 -9.41 2.65
CA GLU A 83 -13.30 -9.55 2.77
C GLU A 83 -12.81 -9.89 4.19
N LYS A 84 -13.72 -10.35 5.06
CA LYS A 84 -13.44 -10.64 6.47
C LYS A 84 -12.32 -11.70 6.59
N GLY A 85 -11.13 -11.25 6.99
CA GLY A 85 -9.91 -12.05 7.11
C GLY A 85 -8.65 -11.40 6.53
N LYS A 86 -8.78 -10.44 5.59
CA LYS A 86 -7.63 -9.77 4.95
C LYS A 86 -7.35 -8.35 5.45
N CYS A 87 -8.32 -7.67 6.05
CA CYS A 87 -8.18 -6.26 6.46
C CYS A 87 -7.74 -6.15 7.94
N LYS A 88 -6.66 -5.41 8.24
CA LYS A 88 -6.26 -5.03 9.61
C LYS A 88 -6.18 -3.49 9.68
N ASN A 89 -6.88 -2.92 10.67
CA ASN A 89 -7.08 -1.50 10.98
C ASN A 89 -7.97 -0.73 9.99
N ILE A 90 -9.22 -0.47 10.41
CA ILE A 90 -10.11 0.51 9.80
C ILE A 90 -10.49 1.48 10.92
N GLU A 91 -10.13 2.75 10.78
CA GLU A 91 -10.72 3.82 11.58
C GLU A 91 -12.11 4.13 11.00
N TYR A 92 -13.13 4.11 11.87
CA TYR A 92 -14.51 4.33 11.47
C TYR A 92 -14.76 5.83 11.32
N ILE A 93 -15.02 6.30 10.11
CA ILE A 93 -15.74 7.56 9.92
C ILE A 93 -17.17 7.21 9.54
N GLN A 94 -18.04 7.34 10.53
CA GLN A 94 -19.48 7.18 10.42
C GLN A 94 -20.00 8.31 9.53
N ASN A 95 -19.99 8.11 8.20
CA ASN A 95 -20.85 8.74 7.19
C ASN A 95 -20.31 8.42 5.78
N GLN A 96 -20.82 7.37 5.14
CA GLN A 96 -21.52 7.44 3.84
C GLN A 96 -21.84 6.00 3.40
N ILE A 97 -23.12 5.64 3.47
CA ILE A 97 -23.67 4.48 2.78
C ILE A 97 -23.96 4.94 1.37
N GLU A 98 -23.21 4.45 0.38
CA GLU A 98 -23.72 4.33 -0.99
C GLU A 98 -22.98 3.19 -1.70
N ILE A 99 -23.81 2.28 -2.24
CA ILE A 99 -23.44 1.02 -2.85
C ILE A 99 -23.34 1.26 -4.36
N ASP A 100 -22.27 0.77 -4.99
CA ASP A 100 -22.39 0.30 -6.37
C ASP A 100 -21.47 -0.91 -6.59
N ILE A 101 -22.09 -2.05 -6.87
CA ILE A 101 -21.44 -3.31 -7.25
C ILE A 101 -21.59 -3.42 -8.75
N GLY A 102 -20.48 -3.26 -9.46
CA GLY A 102 -20.37 -3.65 -10.85
C GLY A 102 -18.95 -4.10 -11.11
N ILE A 103 -18.73 -5.41 -11.21
CA ILE A 103 -17.96 -6.05 -12.29
C ILE A 103 -18.43 -7.50 -12.35
N GLN A 104 -19.05 -7.80 -13.48
CA GLN A 104 -19.41 -9.13 -13.92
C GLN A 104 -18.14 -9.90 -14.29
N TYR A 105 -18.10 -11.19 -13.98
CA TYR A 105 -17.14 -12.11 -14.59
C TYR A 105 -17.79 -12.69 -15.87
N GLN A 106 -17.17 -12.44 -17.02
CA GLN A 106 -17.26 -13.30 -18.21
C GLN A 106 -16.05 -14.23 -18.23
#